data_AF-A0AAP5BJJ5-F1
#
_entry.id   AF-A0AAP5BJJ5-F1
#
_cell.length_a   1.000
_cell.length_b   1.000
_cell.length_c   1.000
_cell.angle_alpha   90.00
_cell.angle_beta   90.00
_cell.angle_gamma   90.00
#
_symmetry.space_group_name_H-M   'P 1'
#
loop_
_entity.id
_entity.type
_entity.pdbx_description
1 polymer ?
#
loop_
_entity_poly.entity_id
_entity_poly.type
_entity_poly.pdbx_seq_one_letter_code
_entity_poly.pdbx_strand_id
1 'polypeptide(L)' 'MLTTHRLIQIHALADALASHARVSRRAADKAASINNRKANAYFLQRATRMERIVARCVARLENA' A
#
# COMPACT_ATOMS: atom_id res chain seq x y z
N MET A 1 6.05 -14.69 -19.69
CA MET A 1 5.34 -15.69 -18.88
C MET A 1 5.95 -15.72 -17.47
N LEU A 2 5.20 -15.27 -16.46
CA LEU A 2 5.61 -15.44 -15.06
C LEU A 2 5.38 -16.88 -14.62
N THR A 3 6.25 -17.43 -13.78
CA THR A 3 6.00 -18.72 -13.14
C THR A 3 4.88 -18.58 -12.11
N THR A 4 4.12 -19.66 -11.87
CA THR A 4 3.04 -19.68 -10.86
C THR A 4 3.52 -19.20 -9.49
N HIS A 5 4.74 -19.62 -9.09
CA HIS A 5 5.35 -19.17 -7.84
C HIS A 5 5.55 -17.65 -7.80
N ARG A 6 6.00 -17.02 -8.89
CA ARG A 6 6.16 -15.56 -8.96
C ARG A 6 4.81 -14.83 -8.96
N LEU A 7 3.78 -15.38 -9.61
CA LEU A 7 2.43 -14.83 -9.55
C LEU A 7 1.90 -14.78 -8.11
N ILE A 8 2.02 -15.89 -7.37
CA ILE A 8 1.60 -15.97 -5.96
C ILE A 8 2.32 -14.92 -5.10
N GLN A 9 3.63 -14.78 -5.28
CA GLN A 9 4.42 -13.78 -4.53
C GLN A 9 3.96 -12.35 -4.80
N ILE A 10 3.63 -12.02 -6.05
CA ILE A 10 3.17 -10.66 -6.43
C ILE A 10 1.78 -10.39 -5.84
N HIS A 11 0.86 -11.36 -5.90
CA HIS A 11 -0.46 -11.24 -5.27
C HIS A 11 -0.36 -11.05 -3.76
N ALA A 12 0.39 -11.93 -3.07
CA ALA A 12 0.56 -11.85 -1.62
C ALA A 12 1.17 -10.51 -1.19
N LEU A 13 2.14 -9.99 -1.95
CA LEU A 13 2.74 -8.68 -1.69
C LEU A 13 1.71 -7.55 -1.89
N ALA A 14 0.92 -7.59 -2.97
CA ALA A 14 -0.09 -6.58 -3.25
C ALA A 14 -1.16 -6.53 -2.14
N ASP A 15 -1.67 -7.69 -1.72
CA ASP A 15 -2.70 -7.79 -0.68
C ASP A 15 -2.21 -7.28 0.67
N ALA A 16 -1.01 -7.70 1.08
CA ALA A 16 -0.41 -7.26 2.33
C ALA A 16 -0.22 -5.74 2.35
N LEU A 17 0.37 -5.18 1.29
CA LEU A 17 0.62 -3.73 1.21
C LEU A 17 -0.67 -2.92 1.08
N ALA A 18 -1.68 -3.40 0.37
CA ALA A 18 -2.98 -2.75 0.29
C ALA A 18 -3.66 -2.70 1.67
N SER A 19 -3.56 -3.78 2.45
CA SER A 19 -4.05 -3.80 3.83
C SER A 19 -3.32 -2.76 4.70
N HIS A 20 -1.98 -2.74 4.67
CA HIS A 20 -1.18 -1.78 5.44
C HIS A 20 -1.39 -0.31 5.00
N ALA A 21 -1.63 -0.07 3.72
CA ALA A 21 -1.96 1.26 3.20
C ALA A 21 -3.27 1.79 3.81
N ARG A 22 -4.32 0.95 3.85
CA ARG A 22 -5.60 1.29 4.50
C ARG A 22 -5.45 1.61 5.97
N VAL A 23 -4.67 0.79 6.71
CA VAL A 23 -4.38 1.05 8.13
C VAL A 23 -3.64 2.38 8.30
N SER A 24 -2.65 2.66 7.45
CA SER A 24 -1.90 3.93 7.49
C SER A 24 -2.81 5.12 7.20
N ARG A 25 -3.74 5.03 6.23
CA ARG A 25 -4.74 6.10 6.00
C ARG A 25 -5.61 6.35 7.23
N ARG A 26 -6.15 5.31 7.86
CA ARG A 26 -6.93 5.46 9.11
C ARG A 26 -6.12 6.11 10.23
N ALA A 27 -4.85 5.76 10.36
CA ALA A 27 -3.95 6.40 11.33
C ALA A 27 -3.71 7.88 11.00
N ALA A 28 -3.60 8.23 9.71
CA ALA A 28 -3.51 9.61 9.27
C ALA A 28 -4.79 10.41 9.60
N ASP A 29 -5.96 9.83 9.36
CA ASP A 29 -7.26 10.45 9.69
C ASP A 29 -7.38 10.68 11.21
N LYS A 30 -6.96 9.69 12.00
CA LYS A 30 -6.92 9.83 13.46
C LYS A 30 -5.96 10.93 13.90
N ALA A 31 -4.76 10.99 13.31
CA ALA A 31 -3.79 12.05 13.60
C ALA A 31 -4.32 13.43 13.21
N ALA A 32 -5.04 13.55 12.09
CA ALA A 32 -5.68 14.78 11.67
C ALA A 32 -6.75 15.24 12.67
N SER A 33 -7.55 14.30 13.22
CA SER A 33 -8.62 14.62 14.19
C SER A 33 -8.11 15.28 15.48
N ILE A 34 -6.83 15.06 15.83
CA ILE A 34 -6.18 15.66 17.01
C ILE A 34 -5.19 16.77 16.62
N ASN A 35 -5.29 17.32 15.40
CA ASN A 35 -4.41 18.35 14.85
C ASN A 35 -2.90 17.99 14.83
N ASN A 36 -2.55 16.71 14.88
CA ASN A 36 -1.17 16.26 14.80
C ASN A 36 -0.69 16.18 13.34
N ARG A 37 -0.30 17.34 12.79
CA ARG A 37 0.11 17.49 11.38
C ARG A 37 1.32 16.62 11.01
N LYS A 38 2.31 16.47 11.91
CA LYS A 38 3.51 15.66 11.65
C LYS A 38 3.16 14.18 11.48
N ALA A 39 2.37 13.63 12.41
CA ALA A 39 1.94 12.24 12.34
C ALA A 39 1.01 12.00 11.13
N ASN A 40 0.10 12.92 10.85
CA ASN A 40 -0.76 12.84 9.67
C ASN A 40 0.07 12.75 8.37
N ALA A 41 1.03 13.66 8.16
CA ALA A 41 1.90 13.65 6.99
C ALA A 41 2.72 12.36 6.87
N TYR A 42 3.29 11.87 7.98
CA TYR A 42 4.04 10.61 8.02
C TYR A 42 3.18 9.42 7.55
N PHE A 43 1.97 9.28 8.09
CA PHE A 43 1.09 8.17 7.74
C PHE A 43 0.56 8.27 6.31
N LEU A 44 0.28 9.48 5.81
CA LEU A 44 -0.10 9.68 4.41
C LEU A 44 1.04 9.32 3.44
N GLN A 45 2.27 9.76 3.74
CA GLN A 45 3.43 9.42 2.92
C GLN A 45 3.67 7.90 2.90
N ARG A 46 3.55 7.24 4.05
CA ARG A 46 3.66 5.79 4.18
C ARG A 46 2.60 5.06 3.38
N ALA A 47 1.32 5.47 3.48
CA ALA A 47 0.22 4.90 2.71
C ALA A 47 0.46 5.04 1.20
N THR A 48 0.85 6.24 0.76
CA THR A 48 1.12 6.55 -0.65
C THR A 48 2.25 5.67 -1.21
N ARG A 49 3.31 5.44 -0.42
CA ARG A 49 4.42 4.57 -0.85
C ARG A 49 3.95 3.13 -1.05
N MET A 50 3.12 2.61 -0.16
CA MET A 50 2.56 1.25 -0.27
C MET A 50 1.66 1.14 -1.50
N GLU A 51 0.77 2.11 -1.71
CA GLU A 51 -0.13 2.16 -2.88
C GLU A 51 0.63 2.18 -4.20
N ARG A 52 1.75 2.90 -4.28
CA ARG A 52 2.61 2.89 -5.48
C ARG A 52 3.19 1.51 -5.77
N ILE A 53 3.55 0.74 -4.74
CA ILE A 53 4.05 -0.62 -4.93
C ILE A 53 2.90 -1.54 -5.37
N VAL A 54 1.73 -1.43 -4.74
CA VAL A 54 0.53 -2.19 -5.13
C VAL A 54 0.17 -1.92 -6.59
N ALA A 55 0.16 -0.66 -7.03
CA ALA A 55 -0.12 -0.30 -8.42
C ALA A 55 0.87 -0.94 -9.40
N ARG A 56 2.16 -1.02 -9.03
CA ARG A 56 3.18 -1.72 -9.85
C ARG A 56 2.95 -3.23 -9.87
N CYS A 57 2.54 -3.83 -8.76
CA CYS A 57 2.18 -5.24 -8.70
C CYS A 57 0.99 -5.54 -9.61
N VAL A 58 -0.07 -4.73 -9.53
CA VAL A 58 -1.27 -4.86 -10.39
C VAL A 58 -0.90 -4.73 -11.86
N ALA A 59 -0.18 -3.66 -12.25
CA ALA A 59 0.28 -3.48 -13.62
C ALA A 59 1.15 -4.66 -14.10
N ARG A 60 1.96 -5.25 -13.23
CA ARG A 60 2.78 -6.41 -13.60
C ARG A 60 1.95 -7.66 -13.86
N LEU A 61 0.84 -7.85 -13.12
CA LEU A 61 -0.10 -8.95 -13.27
C LEU A 61 -0.97 -8.81 -14.52
N GLU A 62 -1.39 -7.59 -14.87
CA GLU A 62 -2.14 -7.30 -16.10
C GLU A 62 -1.32 -7.56 -17.37
N ASN A 63 0.00 -7.45 -17.28
CA ASN A 63 0.96 -7.68 -18.37
C ASN A 63 1.68 -9.05 -18.29
N ALA A 64 1.22 -9.98 -17.44
CA ALA A 64 1.89 -11.26 -17.17
C ALA A 64 1.47 -12.40 -18.11
#